data_AF-A0A948W7J4-F1
#
_entry.id   AF-A0A948W7J4-F1
#
_cell.length_a   1.000
_cell.length_b   1.000
_cell.length_c   1.000
_cell.angle_alpha   90.00
_cell.angle_beta   90.00
_cell.angle_gamma   90.00
#
_symmetry.space_group_name_H-M   'P 1'
#
loop_
_entity.id
_entity.type
_entity.pdbx_description
1 polymer ?
#
loop_
_entity_poly.entity_id
_entity_poly.type
_entity_poly.pdbx_seq_one_letter_code
_entity_poly.pdbx_strand_id
1 'polypeptide(L)'
;MRIQCRVRWGMVFFIIIPFLQLFTSCATVPKESVELSMAVEQRITEMQKSHETFVKEYFRLSRERIGDFIEYRWGPVFVENFVHDANLLPLLNQSTASGESDRIQILFEFVMAASEQIENQRKRMIVPLEKLERKTLEELRATYTELNSMQGSLTAFILSVHDIQVEQDRVLRHTGLLEKRDQIIAETISINDTILELIETGDDAEEVIARIQQIVDKQID
;
A
#
# COMPACT_ATOMS: atom_id res chain seq x y z
N MET A 1 -52.69 18.99 88.60
CA MET A 1 -52.10 19.75 87.48
C MET A 1 -51.07 18.85 86.80
N ARG A 2 -51.48 18.14 85.74
CA ARG A 2 -50.62 17.33 84.85
C ARG A 2 -50.87 17.88 83.44
N ILE A 3 -49.81 18.31 82.75
CA ILE A 3 -49.89 18.75 81.36
C ILE A 3 -49.21 17.68 80.52
N GLN A 4 -50.00 17.01 79.69
CA GLN A 4 -49.53 16.14 78.62
C GLN A 4 -48.90 17.00 77.52
N CYS A 5 -47.68 16.69 77.09
CA CYS A 5 -47.12 17.21 75.84
C CYS A 5 -47.18 16.10 74.79
N ARG A 6 -48.06 16.31 73.81
CA ARG A 6 -48.36 15.45 72.67
C ARG A 6 -47.26 15.59 71.61
N VAL A 7 -46.75 14.44 71.18
CA VAL A 7 -45.73 14.22 70.15
C VAL A 7 -46.11 14.90 68.82
N ARG A 8 -45.14 15.55 68.14
CA ARG A 8 -45.25 15.91 66.71
C ARG A 8 -44.01 15.46 65.93
N TRP A 9 -43.87 14.14 65.78
CA TRP A 9 -42.86 13.42 64.97
C TRP A 9 -43.19 13.43 63.46
N GLY A 10 -43.97 14.39 62.96
CA GLY A 10 -44.50 14.37 61.59
C GLY A 10 -43.74 15.21 60.56
N MET A 11 -42.80 16.07 60.98
CA MET A 11 -42.25 17.13 60.11
C MET A 11 -40.81 16.91 59.65
N VAL A 12 -40.06 15.99 60.28
CA VAL A 12 -38.66 15.74 59.92
C VAL A 12 -38.53 14.67 58.84
N PHE A 13 -39.48 13.73 58.75
CA PHE A 13 -39.43 12.64 57.78
C PHE A 13 -39.76 13.06 56.34
N PHE A 14 -40.47 14.19 56.16
CA PHE A 14 -40.93 14.65 54.84
C PHE A 14 -39.92 15.50 54.07
N ILE A 15 -38.81 15.92 54.70
CA ILE A 15 -37.79 16.80 54.09
C ILE A 15 -36.54 16.02 53.63
N ILE A 16 -36.34 14.78 54.09
CA ILE A 16 -35.16 13.96 53.71
C ILE A 16 -35.41 13.10 52.45
N ILE A 17 -36.67 12.87 52.07
CA ILE A 17 -37.03 11.95 50.97
C ILE A 17 -36.92 12.54 49.54
N PRO A 18 -37.04 13.85 49.25
CA PRO A 18 -36.96 14.31 47.86
C PRO A 18 -35.52 14.55 47.36
N PHE A 19 -34.49 14.40 48.21
CA PHE A 19 -33.09 14.60 47.81
C PHE A 19 -32.47 13.34 47.18
N LEU A 20 -33.14 12.19 47.27
CA LEU A 20 -32.64 10.90 46.78
C LEU A 20 -33.12 10.54 45.35
N GLN A 21 -33.83 11.44 44.66
CA GLN A 21 -34.38 11.19 43.32
C GLN A 21 -33.63 11.87 42.16
N LEU A 22 -32.42 12.41 42.39
CA LEU A 22 -31.64 13.11 41.36
C LEU A 22 -30.57 12.26 40.66
N PHE A 23 -30.52 10.94 40.86
CA PHE A 23 -29.44 10.08 40.32
C PHE A 23 -29.85 9.03 39.28
N THR A 24 -31.01 9.18 38.65
CA THR A 24 -31.39 8.29 37.51
C THR A 24 -31.53 9.06 36.22
N SER A 25 -30.53 9.87 35.86
CA SER A 25 -30.30 10.19 34.45
C SER A 25 -29.60 8.98 33.82
N CYS A 26 -30.40 8.01 33.36
CA CYS A 26 -29.96 7.12 32.27
C CYS A 26 -29.87 8.00 31.02
N ALA A 27 -28.71 8.60 30.89
CA ALA A 27 -28.34 9.54 29.87
C ALA A 27 -28.24 8.76 28.54
N THR A 28 -29.07 9.09 27.56
CA THR A 28 -29.19 8.33 26.29
C THR A 28 -28.19 8.90 25.29
N VAL A 29 -27.23 8.08 24.87
CA VAL A 29 -26.24 8.44 23.84
C VAL A 29 -26.97 8.89 22.55
N PRO A 30 -26.63 10.05 21.97
CA PRO A 30 -27.25 10.51 20.73
C PRO A 30 -26.90 9.56 19.58
N LYS A 31 -27.93 9.10 18.86
CA LYS A 31 -27.80 8.10 17.78
C LYS A 31 -26.97 8.64 16.61
N GLU A 32 -27.04 9.94 16.37
CA GLU A 32 -26.34 10.61 15.26
C GLU A 32 -24.82 10.45 15.36
N SER A 33 -24.23 10.53 16.56
CA SER A 33 -22.78 10.39 16.76
C SER A 33 -22.28 8.97 16.50
N VAL A 34 -23.14 7.97 16.74
CA VAL A 34 -22.82 6.55 16.50
C VAL A 34 -22.91 6.21 15.01
N GLU A 35 -23.98 6.66 14.34
CA GLU A 35 -24.15 6.49 12.90
C GLU A 35 -23.01 7.16 12.11
N LEU A 36 -22.59 8.36 12.53
CA LEU A 36 -21.44 9.04 11.95
C LEU A 36 -20.14 8.25 12.12
N SER A 37 -19.91 7.66 13.29
CA SER A 37 -18.72 6.85 13.57
C SER A 37 -18.61 5.62 12.68
N MET A 38 -19.73 4.93 12.47
CA MET A 38 -19.83 3.79 11.55
C MET A 38 -19.56 4.21 10.11
N ALA A 39 -20.08 5.36 9.69
CA ALA A 39 -19.84 5.88 8.35
C ALA A 39 -18.36 6.21 8.11
N VAL A 40 -17.63 6.71 9.12
CA VAL A 40 -16.19 6.97 9.04
C VAL A 40 -15.40 5.66 8.92
N GLU A 41 -15.73 4.64 9.71
CA GLU A 41 -15.10 3.31 9.62
C GLU A 41 -15.26 2.70 8.22
N GLN A 42 -16.47 2.77 7.66
CA GLN A 42 -16.73 2.30 6.30
C GLN A 42 -15.88 3.06 5.28
N ARG A 43 -15.78 4.39 5.40
CA ARG A 43 -14.95 5.23 4.51
C ARG A 43 -13.46 4.88 4.61
N ILE A 44 -12.92 4.63 5.80
CA ILE A 44 -11.52 4.22 5.98
C ILE A 44 -11.27 2.89 5.27
N THR A 45 -12.19 1.94 5.42
CA THR A 45 -12.12 0.62 4.77
C THR A 45 -12.20 0.71 3.24
N GLU A 46 -13.13 1.49 2.72
CA GLU A 46 -13.26 1.73 1.27
C GLU A 46 -12.01 2.42 0.69
N MET A 47 -11.46 3.39 1.42
CA MET A 47 -10.23 4.08 1.04
C MET A 47 -9.03 3.15 1.03
N GLN A 48 -8.88 2.29 2.05
CA GLN A 48 -7.83 1.27 2.07
C GLN A 48 -7.89 0.40 0.81
N LYS A 49 -9.08 -0.13 0.51
CA LYS A 49 -9.28 -0.97 -0.67
C LYS A 49 -8.94 -0.23 -1.95
N SER A 50 -9.39 1.02 -2.09
CA SER A 50 -9.11 1.84 -3.26
C SER A 50 -7.60 2.09 -3.45
N HIS A 51 -6.88 2.45 -2.38
CA HIS A 51 -5.43 2.67 -2.45
C HIS A 51 -4.66 1.38 -2.71
N GLU A 52 -5.02 0.26 -2.09
CA GLU A 52 -4.41 -1.04 -2.40
C GLU A 52 -4.63 -1.44 -3.87
N THR A 53 -5.82 -1.19 -4.42
CA THR A 53 -6.10 -1.42 -5.85
C THR A 53 -5.27 -0.49 -6.73
N PHE A 54 -5.20 0.80 -6.41
CA PHE A 54 -4.39 1.77 -7.16
C PHE A 54 -2.92 1.33 -7.24
N VAL A 55 -2.31 0.99 -6.10
CA VAL A 55 -0.91 0.54 -6.04
C VAL A 55 -0.69 -0.68 -6.92
N LYS A 56 -1.55 -1.70 -6.81
CA LYS A 56 -1.45 -2.93 -7.62
C LYS A 56 -1.54 -2.66 -9.12
N GLU A 57 -2.51 -1.85 -9.54
CA GLU A 57 -2.69 -1.51 -10.96
C GLU A 57 -1.54 -0.67 -11.50
N TYR A 58 -1.06 0.28 -10.71
CA TYR A 58 0.07 1.11 -11.08
C TYR A 58 1.35 0.28 -11.28
N PHE A 59 1.64 -0.65 -10.37
CA PHE A 59 2.78 -1.57 -10.54
C PHE A 59 2.57 -2.61 -11.65
N ARG A 60 1.33 -3.04 -11.92
CA ARG A 60 1.02 -3.89 -13.09
C ARG A 60 1.39 -3.18 -14.39
N LEU A 61 0.90 -1.95 -14.58
CA LEU A 61 1.22 -1.14 -15.75
C LEU A 61 2.73 -0.86 -15.88
N SER A 62 3.41 -0.68 -14.75
CA SER A 62 4.85 -0.44 -14.74
C SER A 62 5.66 -1.66 -15.20
N ARG A 63 5.25 -2.87 -14.78
CA ARG A 63 5.83 -4.12 -15.29
C ARG A 63 5.57 -4.32 -16.79
N GLU A 64 4.39 -3.93 -17.29
CA GLU A 64 4.09 -3.97 -18.72
C GLU A 64 5.03 -3.06 -19.51
N ARG A 65 5.26 -1.82 -19.04
CA ARG A 65 6.22 -0.89 -19.66
C ARG A 65 7.65 -1.42 -19.67
N ILE A 66 8.09 -2.07 -18.60
CA ILE A 66 9.40 -2.77 -18.58
C ILE A 66 9.43 -3.89 -19.62
N GLY A 67 8.32 -4.63 -19.77
CA GLY A 67 8.17 -5.65 -20.79
C GLY A 67 8.35 -5.10 -22.19
N ASP A 68 7.70 -3.98 -22.50
CA ASP A 68 7.80 -3.29 -23.79
C ASP A 68 9.23 -2.78 -24.03
N PHE A 69 9.88 -2.22 -23.02
CA PHE A 69 11.28 -1.80 -23.09
C PHE A 69 12.21 -2.96 -23.46
N ILE A 70 12.04 -4.12 -22.82
CA ILE A 70 12.86 -5.30 -23.10
C ILE A 70 12.57 -5.84 -24.51
N GLU A 71 11.31 -5.88 -24.93
CA GLU A 71 10.93 -6.45 -26.21
C GLU A 71 11.34 -5.57 -27.40
N TYR A 72 11.12 -4.25 -27.29
CA TYR A 72 11.23 -3.36 -28.44
C TYR A 72 12.47 -2.45 -28.43
N ARG A 73 13.18 -2.31 -27.29
CA ARG A 73 14.39 -1.47 -27.20
C ARG A 73 15.64 -2.27 -26.85
N TRP A 74 15.67 -2.91 -25.67
CA TRP A 74 16.88 -3.62 -25.21
C TRP A 74 17.10 -4.92 -26.00
N GLY A 75 16.04 -5.72 -26.21
CA GLY A 75 16.12 -7.05 -26.83
C GLY A 75 16.75 -7.07 -28.22
N PRO A 76 16.35 -6.20 -29.16
CA PRO A 76 16.97 -6.14 -30.49
C PRO A 76 18.47 -5.83 -30.44
N VAL A 77 18.89 -4.86 -29.62
CA VAL A 77 20.30 -4.48 -29.45
C VAL A 77 21.09 -5.61 -28.79
N PHE A 78 20.51 -6.24 -27.77
CA PHE A 78 21.10 -7.41 -27.12
C PHE A 78 21.33 -8.54 -28.11
N VAL A 79 20.32 -8.92 -28.90
CA VAL A 79 20.41 -10.02 -29.86
C VAL A 79 21.48 -9.73 -30.93
N GLU A 80 21.54 -8.51 -31.44
CA GLU A 80 22.58 -8.10 -32.41
C GLU A 80 23.99 -8.31 -31.84
N ASN A 81 24.25 -7.82 -30.63
CA ASN A 81 25.53 -8.01 -29.95
C ASN A 81 25.80 -9.49 -29.63
N PHE A 82 24.79 -10.22 -29.17
CA PHE A 82 24.92 -11.63 -28.81
C PHE A 82 25.24 -12.52 -30.02
N VAL A 83 24.67 -12.21 -31.19
CA VAL A 83 25.05 -12.88 -32.47
C VAL A 83 26.52 -12.66 -32.78
N HIS A 84 27.02 -11.44 -32.61
CA HIS A 84 28.40 -11.07 -32.85
C HIS A 84 29.35 -11.79 -31.87
N ASP A 85 29.05 -11.71 -30.58
CA ASP A 85 29.91 -12.24 -29.51
C ASP A 85 29.93 -13.78 -29.48
N ALA A 86 28.81 -14.42 -29.81
CA ALA A 86 28.75 -15.88 -29.98
C ALA A 86 29.43 -16.37 -31.27
N ASN A 87 29.89 -15.45 -32.14
CA ASN A 87 30.44 -15.76 -33.45
C ASN A 87 29.51 -16.68 -34.27
N LEU A 88 28.20 -16.43 -34.17
CA LEU A 88 27.17 -17.35 -34.68
C LEU A 88 27.25 -17.50 -36.20
N LEU A 89 27.40 -16.39 -36.94
CA LEU A 89 27.38 -16.43 -38.41
C LEU A 89 28.52 -17.29 -38.99
N PRO A 90 29.78 -17.17 -38.52
CA PRO A 90 30.83 -18.09 -38.95
C PRO A 90 30.59 -19.56 -38.57
N LEU A 91 30.03 -19.84 -37.38
CA LEU A 91 29.69 -21.20 -36.97
C LEU A 91 28.62 -21.82 -37.89
N LEU A 92 27.61 -21.05 -38.28
CA LEU A 92 26.56 -21.48 -39.20
C LEU A 92 27.10 -21.69 -40.63
N ASN A 93 28.05 -20.87 -41.06
CA ASN A 93 28.66 -21.00 -42.38
C ASN A 93 29.57 -22.24 -42.46
N GLN A 94 30.31 -22.56 -41.39
CA GLN A 94 31.18 -23.74 -41.34
C GLN A 94 30.41 -25.07 -41.25
N SER A 95 29.27 -25.08 -40.55
CA SER A 95 28.39 -26.26 -40.43
C SER A 95 27.64 -26.62 -41.72
N THR A 96 27.71 -25.78 -42.76
CA THR A 96 27.22 -26.15 -44.11
C THR A 96 27.96 -27.35 -44.71
N ALA A 97 29.18 -27.64 -44.25
CA ALA A 97 29.94 -28.81 -44.65
C ALA A 97 29.55 -30.10 -43.89
N SER A 98 28.91 -29.98 -42.72
CA SER A 98 28.61 -31.12 -41.83
C SER A 98 27.13 -31.54 -41.82
N GLY A 99 26.19 -30.67 -42.24
CA GLY A 99 24.81 -31.05 -42.56
C GLY A 99 23.74 -30.11 -41.98
N GLU A 100 22.48 -30.28 -42.41
CA GLU A 100 21.34 -29.44 -41.96
C GLU A 100 20.99 -29.64 -40.47
N SER A 101 21.16 -30.86 -39.95
CA SER A 101 20.91 -31.19 -38.54
C SER A 101 21.80 -30.38 -37.58
N ASP A 102 23.08 -30.24 -37.91
CA ASP A 102 24.04 -29.50 -37.09
C ASP A 102 23.70 -28.00 -37.02
N ARG A 103 23.24 -27.43 -38.14
CA ARG A 103 22.82 -26.02 -38.21
C ARG A 103 21.59 -25.75 -37.33
N ILE A 104 20.62 -26.67 -37.35
CA ILE A 104 19.42 -26.57 -36.52
C ILE A 104 19.80 -26.66 -35.04
N GLN A 105 20.71 -27.57 -34.68
CA GLN A 105 21.17 -27.70 -33.29
C GLN A 105 21.89 -26.44 -32.81
N ILE A 106 22.81 -25.88 -33.60
CA ILE A 106 23.52 -24.64 -33.26
C ILE A 106 22.52 -23.47 -33.07
N LEU A 107 21.55 -23.33 -33.96
CA LEU A 107 20.50 -22.31 -33.84
C LEU A 107 19.65 -22.51 -32.58
N PHE A 108 19.28 -23.76 -32.29
CA PHE A 108 18.48 -24.07 -31.10
C PHE A 108 19.22 -23.71 -29.81
N GLU A 109 20.49 -24.12 -29.69
CA GLU A 109 21.33 -23.79 -28.54
C GLU A 109 21.52 -22.26 -28.39
N PHE A 110 21.71 -21.55 -29.50
CA PHE A 110 21.80 -20.09 -29.51
C PHE A 110 20.50 -19.43 -29.03
N VAL A 111 19.35 -19.83 -29.56
CA VAL A 111 18.04 -19.27 -29.17
C VAL A 111 17.75 -19.54 -27.70
N MET A 112 18.08 -20.73 -27.20
CA MET A 112 17.91 -21.08 -25.79
C MET A 112 18.76 -20.18 -24.89
N ALA A 113 20.05 -20.01 -25.22
CA ALA A 113 20.95 -19.16 -24.46
C ALA A 113 20.52 -17.68 -24.50
N ALA A 114 20.14 -17.16 -25.66
CA ALA A 114 19.64 -15.79 -25.81
C ALA A 114 18.35 -15.58 -25.00
N SER A 115 17.40 -16.53 -25.07
CA SER A 115 16.14 -16.46 -24.34
C SER A 115 16.35 -16.48 -22.83
N GLU A 116 17.28 -17.29 -22.34
CA GLU A 116 17.65 -17.33 -20.92
C GLU A 116 18.18 -15.98 -20.45
N GLN A 117 19.05 -15.33 -21.23
CA GLN A 117 19.58 -14.00 -20.89
C GLN A 117 18.50 -12.93 -20.90
N ILE A 118 17.61 -12.93 -21.90
CA ILE A 118 16.47 -12.00 -21.97
C ILE A 118 15.56 -12.18 -20.75
N GLU A 119 15.27 -13.41 -20.34
CA GLU A 119 14.42 -13.68 -19.19
C GLU A 119 15.09 -13.31 -17.87
N ASN A 120 16.40 -13.57 -17.73
CA ASN A 120 17.17 -13.12 -16.57
C ASN A 120 17.18 -11.59 -16.48
N GLN A 121 17.28 -10.91 -17.62
CA GLN A 121 17.21 -9.46 -17.70
C GLN A 121 15.83 -8.93 -17.28
N ARG A 122 14.76 -9.57 -17.75
CA ARG A 122 13.39 -9.28 -17.35
C ARG A 122 13.21 -9.40 -15.84
N LYS A 123 13.68 -10.50 -15.25
CA LYS A 123 13.63 -10.71 -13.80
C LYS A 123 14.41 -9.64 -13.03
N ARG A 124 15.62 -9.29 -13.49
CA ARG A 124 16.44 -8.23 -12.88
C ARG A 124 15.72 -6.88 -12.78
N MET A 125 14.85 -6.57 -13.74
CA MET A 125 14.09 -5.32 -13.76
C MET A 125 12.74 -5.42 -13.03
N ILE A 126 12.05 -6.56 -13.12
CA ILE A 126 10.72 -6.75 -12.51
C ILE A 126 10.80 -6.97 -11.00
N VAL A 127 11.73 -7.80 -10.51
CA VAL A 127 11.84 -8.15 -9.08
C VAL A 127 11.98 -6.92 -8.17
N PRO A 128 12.78 -5.89 -8.51
CA PRO A 128 12.82 -4.64 -7.76
C PRO A 128 11.45 -3.96 -7.62
N LEU A 129 10.63 -3.92 -8.68
CA LEU A 129 9.28 -3.36 -8.64
C LEU A 129 8.34 -4.17 -7.76
N GLU A 130 8.42 -5.51 -7.80
CA GLU A 130 7.62 -6.37 -6.92
C GLU A 130 7.98 -6.18 -5.45
N LYS A 131 9.27 -5.93 -5.16
CA LYS A 131 9.76 -5.63 -3.81
C LYS A 131 9.23 -4.29 -3.32
N LEU A 132 9.23 -3.27 -4.18
CA LEU A 132 8.68 -1.94 -3.87
C LEU A 132 7.15 -2.00 -3.70
N GLU A 133 6.43 -2.71 -4.57
CA GLU A 133 4.98 -2.92 -4.45
C GLU A 133 4.63 -3.59 -3.12
N ARG A 134 5.34 -4.67 -2.77
CA ARG A 134 5.11 -5.38 -1.51
C ARG A 134 5.33 -4.48 -0.31
N LYS A 135 6.46 -3.75 -0.26
CA LYS A 135 6.76 -2.80 0.82
C LYS A 135 5.66 -1.74 0.95
N THR A 136 5.25 -1.15 -0.17
CA THR A 136 4.19 -0.13 -0.20
C THR A 136 2.88 -0.67 0.38
N LEU A 137 2.48 -1.87 -0.04
CA LEU A 137 1.25 -2.51 0.45
C LEU A 137 1.33 -2.86 1.94
N GLU A 138 2.50 -3.30 2.42
CA GLU A 138 2.74 -3.58 3.84
C GLU A 138 2.63 -2.30 4.69
N GLU A 139 3.27 -1.20 4.27
CA GLU A 139 3.23 0.08 4.97
C GLU A 139 1.84 0.73 4.95
N LEU A 140 1.13 0.64 3.81
CA LEU A 140 -0.26 1.08 3.71
C LEU A 140 -1.15 0.30 4.68
N ARG A 141 -1.07 -1.04 4.66
CA ARG A 141 -1.88 -1.89 5.54
C ARG A 141 -1.59 -1.63 7.02
N ALA A 142 -0.33 -1.44 7.38
CA ALA A 142 0.04 -1.08 8.75
C ALA A 142 -0.59 0.26 9.16
N THR A 143 -0.49 1.29 8.31
CA THR A 143 -1.05 2.62 8.56
C THR A 143 -2.58 2.57 8.68
N TYR A 144 -3.26 1.80 7.82
CA TYR A 144 -4.71 1.61 7.89
C TYR A 144 -5.16 0.80 9.11
N THR A 145 -4.38 -0.19 9.54
CA THR A 145 -4.63 -0.93 10.77
C THR A 145 -4.60 0.00 11.98
N GLU A 146 -3.64 0.92 12.02
CA GLU A 146 -3.53 1.93 13.08
C GLU A 146 -4.69 2.93 13.04
N LEU A 147 -5.06 3.42 11.85
CA LEU A 147 -6.24 4.28 11.65
C LEU A 147 -7.52 3.62 12.16
N ASN A 148 -7.76 2.35 11.83
CA ASN A 148 -8.93 1.61 12.30
C ASN A 148 -8.90 1.40 13.83
N SER A 149 -7.74 1.10 14.41
CA SER A 149 -7.59 0.96 15.87
C SER A 149 -7.90 2.26 16.61
N MET A 150 -7.44 3.39 16.07
CA MET A 150 -7.75 4.70 16.64
C MET A 150 -9.22 5.06 16.46
N GLN A 151 -9.80 4.80 15.29
CA GLN A 151 -11.22 5.04 15.03
C GLN A 151 -12.10 4.21 15.97
N GLY A 152 -11.74 2.95 16.23
CA GLY A 152 -12.41 2.10 17.22
C GLY A 152 -12.32 2.66 18.64
N SER A 153 -11.13 3.14 19.03
CA SER A 153 -10.90 3.78 20.33
C SER A 153 -11.70 5.09 20.48
N LEU A 154 -11.79 5.88 19.41
CA LEU A 154 -12.60 7.10 19.36
C LEU A 154 -14.10 6.78 19.43
N THR A 155 -14.55 5.75 18.72
CA THR A 155 -15.94 5.27 18.79
C THR A 155 -16.28 4.83 20.21
N ALA A 156 -15.41 4.04 20.86
CA ALA A 156 -15.58 3.63 22.26
C ALA A 156 -15.61 4.83 23.21
N PHE A 157 -14.77 5.84 22.98
CA PHE A 157 -14.77 7.08 23.74
C PHE A 157 -16.10 7.85 23.55
N ILE A 158 -16.57 8.06 22.32
CA ILE A 158 -17.85 8.73 22.03
C ILE A 158 -19.02 7.97 22.66
N LEU A 159 -19.01 6.64 22.63
CA LEU A 159 -20.02 5.82 23.31
C LEU A 159 -19.97 5.98 24.84
N SER A 160 -18.79 6.23 25.42
CA SER A 160 -18.60 6.41 26.86
C SER A 160 -18.93 7.83 27.35
N VAL A 161 -18.94 8.83 26.47
CA VAL A 161 -19.10 10.25 26.82
C VAL A 161 -20.46 10.77 26.34
N HIS A 162 -21.28 11.24 27.28
CA HIS A 162 -22.68 11.60 27.00
C HIS A 162 -22.89 12.88 26.17
N ASP A 163 -22.01 13.89 26.27
CA ASP A 163 -22.29 15.26 25.77
C ASP A 163 -21.16 15.91 24.92
N ILE A 164 -20.35 15.16 24.19
CA ILE A 164 -19.30 15.76 23.34
C ILE A 164 -19.54 15.48 21.85
N GLN A 165 -19.68 16.55 21.06
CA GLN A 165 -19.56 16.50 19.62
C GLN A 165 -18.06 16.49 19.25
N VAL A 166 -17.58 15.37 18.73
CA VAL A 166 -16.19 15.22 18.28
C VAL A 166 -16.14 15.18 16.76
N GLU A 167 -15.39 16.10 16.16
CA GLU A 167 -15.04 16.05 14.73
C GLU A 167 -13.97 14.98 14.50
N GLN A 168 -14.40 13.76 14.17
CA GLN A 168 -13.55 12.58 14.10
C GLN A 168 -12.38 12.74 13.12
N ASP A 169 -12.65 13.25 11.92
CA ASP A 169 -11.61 13.50 10.90
C ASP A 169 -10.53 14.48 11.38
N ARG A 170 -10.90 15.46 12.20
CA ARG A 170 -9.94 16.42 12.76
C ARG A 170 -9.03 15.73 13.79
N VAL A 171 -9.58 14.85 14.62
CA VAL A 171 -8.81 14.06 15.58
C VAL A 171 -7.87 13.09 14.86
N LEU A 172 -8.34 12.42 13.80
CA LEU A 172 -7.53 11.52 12.97
C LEU A 172 -6.38 12.25 12.26
N ARG A 173 -6.58 13.50 11.79
CA ARG A 173 -5.49 14.32 11.23
C ARG A 173 -4.41 14.67 12.25
N HIS A 174 -4.79 14.88 13.51
CA HIS A 174 -3.81 15.21 14.55
C HIS A 174 -2.85 14.07 14.88
N THR A 175 -3.11 12.85 14.42
CA THR A 175 -2.23 11.69 14.68
C THR A 175 -1.13 11.54 13.64
N GLY A 176 -1.19 12.28 12.53
CA GLY A 176 -0.21 12.20 11.45
C GLY A 176 -0.37 10.97 10.53
N LEU A 177 -1.34 10.08 10.80
CA LEU A 177 -1.50 8.83 10.05
C LEU A 177 -2.05 9.05 8.63
N LEU A 178 -2.86 10.10 8.43
CA LEU A 178 -3.36 10.45 7.10
C LEU A 178 -2.23 11.03 6.23
N GLU A 179 -1.39 11.88 6.82
CA GLU A 179 -0.21 12.45 6.19
C GLU A 179 0.81 11.35 5.85
N LYS A 180 1.04 10.41 6.77
CA LYS A 180 1.92 9.25 6.55
C LYS A 180 1.43 8.38 5.39
N ARG A 181 0.13 8.09 5.31
CA ARG A 181 -0.48 7.38 4.17
C ARG A 181 -0.19 8.11 2.86
N ASP A 182 -0.42 9.42 2.82
CA ASP A 182 -0.23 10.22 1.61
C ASP A 182 1.25 10.27 1.19
N GLN A 183 2.15 10.34 2.17
CA GLN A 183 3.59 10.27 1.95
C GLN A 183 4.01 8.92 1.35
N ILE A 184 3.54 7.79 1.88
CA ILE A 184 3.85 6.45 1.34
C ILE A 184 3.46 6.36 -0.14
N ILE A 185 2.25 6.83 -0.50
CA ILE A 185 1.77 6.83 -1.89
C ILE A 185 2.64 7.75 -2.76
N ALA A 186 2.89 8.98 -2.31
CA ALA A 186 3.64 9.97 -3.09
C ALA A 186 5.10 9.55 -3.33
N GLU A 187 5.78 9.02 -2.32
CA GLU A 187 7.15 8.52 -2.44
C GLU A 187 7.21 7.33 -3.41
N THR A 188 6.27 6.40 -3.28
CA THR A 188 6.18 5.23 -4.18
C THR A 188 5.98 5.63 -5.63
N ILE A 189 5.06 6.56 -5.90
CA ILE A 189 4.82 7.09 -7.25
C ILE A 189 6.09 7.76 -7.76
N SER A 190 6.72 8.64 -6.97
CA SER A 190 7.92 9.36 -7.40
C SER A 190 9.08 8.41 -7.75
N ILE A 191 9.29 7.37 -6.96
CA ILE A 191 10.33 6.36 -7.22
C ILE A 191 10.03 5.63 -8.53
N ASN A 192 8.80 5.16 -8.70
CA ASN A 192 8.43 4.39 -9.86
C ASN A 192 8.40 5.25 -11.14
N ASP A 193 7.94 6.51 -11.06
CA ASP A 193 8.02 7.46 -12.17
C ASP A 193 9.48 7.71 -12.59
N THR A 194 10.41 7.78 -11.64
CA THR A 194 11.85 7.88 -11.96
C THR A 194 12.33 6.64 -12.72
N ILE A 195 11.86 5.44 -12.35
CA ILE A 195 12.17 4.20 -13.07
C ILE A 195 11.58 4.24 -14.49
N LEU A 196 10.33 4.68 -14.63
CA LEU A 196 9.66 4.79 -15.93
C LEU A 196 10.33 5.83 -16.85
N GLU A 197 10.78 6.96 -16.29
CA GLU A 197 11.51 7.97 -17.04
C GLU A 197 12.86 7.43 -17.53
N LEU A 198 13.57 6.64 -16.71
CA LEU A 198 14.83 6.01 -17.11
C LEU A 198 14.64 5.03 -18.28
N ILE A 199 13.59 4.20 -18.28
CA ILE A 199 13.33 3.27 -19.39
C ILE A 199 12.84 3.98 -20.67
N GLU A 200 12.24 5.16 -20.54
CA GLU A 200 11.78 5.97 -21.67
C GLU A 200 12.93 6.80 -22.28
N THR A 201 13.75 7.43 -21.46
CA THR A 201 14.74 8.41 -21.89
C THR A 201 16.17 7.87 -21.97
N GLY A 202 16.48 6.75 -21.32
CA GLY A 202 17.81 6.20 -21.32
C GLY A 202 18.23 5.68 -22.70
N ASP A 203 19.39 6.15 -23.16
CA ASP A 203 19.99 5.72 -24.43
C ASP A 203 20.75 4.39 -24.26
N ASP A 204 21.43 4.23 -23.12
CA ASP A 204 22.14 3.00 -22.76
C ASP A 204 21.28 2.15 -21.84
N ALA A 205 20.88 1.01 -22.36
CA ALA A 205 19.95 0.14 -21.68
C ALA A 205 20.59 -0.59 -20.49
N GLU A 206 21.91 -0.84 -20.47
CA GLU A 206 22.63 -1.38 -19.30
C GLU A 206 22.77 -0.34 -18.19
N GLU A 207 23.02 0.92 -18.55
CA GLU A 207 23.04 2.03 -17.59
C GLU A 207 21.69 2.21 -16.90
N VAL A 208 20.60 2.14 -17.67
CA VAL A 208 19.22 2.19 -17.14
C VAL A 208 19.00 1.11 -16.09
N ILE A 209 19.43 -0.13 -16.37
CA ILE A 209 19.26 -1.25 -15.44
C ILE A 209 20.04 -1.03 -14.14
N ALA A 210 21.29 -0.59 -14.23
CA ALA A 210 22.11 -0.32 -13.05
C ALA A 210 21.52 0.79 -12.17
N ARG A 211 20.99 1.85 -12.79
CA ARG A 211 20.31 2.95 -12.08
C ARG A 211 19.02 2.49 -11.40
N ILE A 212 18.21 1.65 -12.05
CA ILE A 212 16.99 1.09 -11.45
C ILE A 212 17.30 0.28 -10.19
N GLN A 213 18.32 -0.58 -10.25
CA GLN A 213 18.75 -1.37 -9.08
C GLN A 213 19.18 -0.46 -7.93
N GLN A 214 20.00 0.55 -8.21
CA GLN A 214 20.45 1.49 -7.19
C GLN A 214 19.30 2.26 -6.53
N ILE A 215 18.29 2.67 -7.31
CA ILE A 215 17.12 3.38 -6.80
C ILE A 215 16.34 2.49 -5.84
N VAL A 216 16.10 1.24 -6.21
CA VAL A 216 15.30 0.32 -5.40
C VAL A 216 16.05 -0.13 -4.15
N ASP A 217 17.35 -0.38 -4.23
CA ASP A 217 18.15 -0.81 -3.06
C ASP A 217 18.18 0.26 -1.96
N LYS A 218 18.30 1.54 -2.34
CA LYS A 218 18.25 2.66 -1.38
C LYS A 218 16.94 2.78 -0.60
N GLN A 219 15.87 2.15 -1.09
CA GLN A 219 14.55 2.26 -0.49
C GLN A 219 14.24 1.07 0.42
N ILE A 220 15.14 0.09 0.54
CA ILE A 220 14.86 -1.15 1.25
C ILE A 220 15.83 -1.39 2.42
N ASP A 221 16.85 -0.55 2.53
CA ASP A 221 17.65 -0.35 3.75
C ASP A 221 17.01 0.70 4.66
#